data_AF-A0A965DE43-F1
#
_entry.id   AF-A0A965DE43-F1
#
_cell.length_a   1.000
_cell.length_b   1.000
_cell.length_c   1.000
_cell.angle_alpha   90.00
_cell.angle_beta   90.00
_cell.angle_gamma   90.00
#
_symmetry.space_group_name_H-M   'P 1'
#
loop_
_entity.id
_entity.type
_entity.pdbx_description
1 polymer ?
#
loop_
_entity_poly.entity_id
_entity_poly.type
_entity_poly.pdbx_seq_one_letter_code
_entity_poly.pdbx_strand_id
1 'polypeptide(L)'
;MKYDELLNWVREDLIFRRLKLEDMGFSLDEVQGDTILFGEAGLSLDSIDGLEVAVGIEQYFGIKIGKLTADIANEKFKSPQTIARFILDLQNIPAV
;
A
#
# COMPACT_ATOMS: atom_id res chain seq x y z
N MET A 1 -16.03 -4.91 -1.46
CA MET A 1 -14.83 -5.43 -0.77
C MET A 1 -14.85 -4.87 0.64
N LYS A 2 -14.68 -5.70 1.67
CA LYS A 2 -14.55 -5.21 3.05
C LYS A 2 -13.14 -4.66 3.29
N TYR A 3 -12.96 -3.86 4.34
CA TYR A 3 -11.65 -3.34 4.73
C TYR A 3 -10.64 -4.48 4.99
N ASP A 4 -11.05 -5.55 5.67
CA ASP A 4 -10.17 -6.69 5.95
C ASP A 4 -9.67 -7.38 4.68
N GLU A 5 -10.56 -7.57 3.70
CA GLU A 5 -10.20 -8.17 2.41
C GLU A 5 -9.25 -7.25 1.63
N LEU A 6 -9.53 -5.95 1.64
CA LEU A 6 -8.68 -4.96 0.99
C LEU A 6 -7.30 -4.88 1.64
N LEU A 7 -7.23 -4.91 2.97
CA LEU A 7 -5.98 -4.92 3.70
C LEU A 7 -5.16 -6.16 3.36
N ASN A 8 -5.79 -7.33 3.28
CA ASN A 8 -5.09 -8.56 2.90
C ASN A 8 -4.57 -8.48 1.46
N TRP A 9 -5.39 -7.97 0.54
CA TRP A 9 -4.97 -7.73 -0.85
C TRP A 9 -3.82 -6.73 -0.96
N VAL A 10 -3.85 -5.63 -0.19
CA VAL A 10 -2.75 -4.66 -0.16
C VAL A 10 -1.46 -5.33 0.32
N ARG A 11 -1.52 -6.16 1.36
CA ARG A 11 -0.35 -6.84 1.91
C ARG A 11 0.22 -7.87 0.94
N GLU A 12 -0.63 -8.73 0.38
CA GLU A 12 -0.22 -9.81 -0.52
C GLU A 12 0.09 -9.33 -1.95
N ASP A 13 -0.89 -8.74 -2.61
CA ASP A 13 -0.81 -8.45 -4.04
C ASP A 13 -0.03 -7.17 -4.31
N LEU A 14 -0.28 -6.14 -3.51
CA LEU A 14 0.27 -4.82 -3.77
C LEU A 14 1.66 -4.62 -3.15
N ILE A 15 1.87 -5.08 -1.93
CA ILE A 15 3.14 -4.93 -1.21
C ILE A 15 4.03 -6.14 -1.49
N PHE A 16 3.62 -7.34 -1.10
CA PHE A 16 4.48 -8.53 -1.17
C PHE A 16 4.84 -8.93 -2.61
N ARG A 17 3.84 -9.15 -3.47
CA ARG A 17 4.07 -9.58 -4.86
C ARG A 17 4.66 -8.46 -5.73
N ARG A 18 4.13 -7.24 -5.61
CA ARG A 18 4.54 -6.13 -6.50
C ARG A 18 5.95 -5.63 -6.17
N LEU A 19 6.27 -5.49 -4.89
CA LEU A 19 7.61 -5.07 -4.44
C LEU A 19 8.58 -6.23 -4.33
N LYS A 20 8.15 -7.46 -4.65
CA LYS A 20 8.97 -8.67 -4.62
C LYS A 20 9.69 -8.83 -3.28
N LEU A 21 8.96 -8.64 -2.19
CA LEU A 21 9.53 -8.77 -0.84
C LEU A 21 10.11 -10.16 -0.56
N GLU A 22 9.64 -11.18 -1.29
CA GLU A 22 10.23 -12.52 -1.31
C GLU A 22 11.71 -12.52 -1.74
N ASP A 23 12.08 -11.66 -2.71
CA ASP A 23 13.45 -11.54 -3.22
C ASP A 23 14.36 -10.85 -2.21
N MET A 24 13.76 -9.99 -1.37
CA MET A 24 14.41 -9.35 -0.22
C MET A 24 14.48 -10.26 1.03
N GLY A 25 13.88 -11.46 0.97
CA GLY A 25 13.89 -12.43 2.07
C GLY A 25 12.84 -12.20 3.16
N PHE A 26 11.87 -11.32 2.94
CA PHE A 26 10.75 -11.14 3.86
C PHE A 26 9.66 -12.18 3.59
N SER A 27 8.92 -12.54 4.64
CA SER A 27 7.71 -13.35 4.54
C SER A 27 6.45 -12.50 4.64
N LEU A 28 5.37 -12.92 3.98
CA LEU A 28 4.08 -12.23 4.01
C LEU A 28 3.56 -12.01 5.45
N ASP A 29 3.82 -12.97 6.34
CA ASP A 29 3.40 -12.93 7.74
C ASP A 29 4.06 -11.77 8.51
N GLU A 30 5.26 -11.34 8.09
CA GLU A 30 6.00 -10.23 8.71
C GLU A 30 5.45 -8.86 8.31
N VAL A 31 4.81 -8.77 7.15
CA VAL A 31 4.22 -7.55 6.63
C VAL A 31 2.85 -7.38 7.27
N GLN A 32 2.76 -6.90 8.51
CA GLN A 32 1.50 -6.62 9.21
C GLN A 32 0.81 -5.34 8.73
N GLY A 33 -0.45 -5.16 9.11
CA GLY A 33 -1.21 -3.97 8.75
C GLY A 33 -0.58 -2.66 9.23
N ASP A 34 0.05 -2.69 10.41
CA ASP A 34 0.72 -1.54 11.01
C ASP A 34 2.22 -1.47 10.66
N THR A 35 2.73 -2.43 9.87
CA THR A 35 4.13 -2.47 9.46
C THR A 35 4.49 -1.23 8.66
N ILE A 36 5.58 -0.57 9.06
CA ILE A 36 6.12 0.57 8.34
C ILE A 36 6.76 0.05 7.04
N LEU A 37 6.34 0.62 5.92
CA LEU A 37 6.80 0.24 4.58
C LEU A 37 8.06 1.03 4.20
N PHE A 38 8.03 2.35 4.41
CA PHE A 38 9.11 3.25 4.01
C PHE A 38 10.08 3.59 5.14
N GLY A 39 11.35 3.76 4.78
CA GLY A 39 12.42 4.18 5.70
C GLY A 39 13.05 3.04 6.50
N GLU A 40 14.16 3.34 7.16
CA GLU A 40 15.01 2.36 7.85
C GLU A 40 14.33 1.62 9.02
N ALA A 41 13.25 2.16 9.58
CA ALA A 41 12.49 1.53 10.66
C ALA A 41 11.47 0.48 10.16
N GLY A 42 11.37 0.30 8.84
CA GLY A 42 10.39 -0.55 8.19
C GLY A 42 11.00 -1.56 7.21
N LEU A 43 10.30 -1.84 6.11
CA LEU A 43 10.80 -2.67 5.01
C LEU A 43 11.88 -1.99 4.15
N SER A 44 12.35 -0.81 4.55
CA SER A 44 13.36 -0.02 3.84
C SER A 44 13.00 0.25 2.38
N LEU A 45 11.70 0.44 2.09
CA LEU A 45 11.25 0.77 0.74
C LEU A 45 11.60 2.22 0.40
N ASP A 46 11.92 2.44 -0.87
CA ASP A 46 12.28 3.74 -1.41
C ASP A 46 11.07 4.47 -2.00
N SER A 47 11.24 5.77 -2.27
CA SER A 47 10.21 6.59 -2.94
C SER A 47 9.76 6.04 -4.31
N ILE A 48 10.59 5.21 -4.95
CA ILE A 48 10.29 4.55 -6.22
C ILE A 48 9.26 3.42 -6.01
N ASP A 49 9.45 2.61 -4.97
CA ASP A 49 8.53 1.52 -4.63
C ASP A 49 7.13 2.04 -4.30
N GLY A 50 7.04 3.18 -3.61
CA GLY A 50 5.75 3.83 -3.33
C GLY A 50 5.01 4.26 -4.58
N LEU A 51 5.74 4.62 -5.64
CA LEU A 51 5.15 4.96 -6.93
C LEU A 51 4.62 3.70 -7.64
N GLU A 52 5.33 2.58 -7.58
CA GLU A 52 4.87 1.29 -8.10
C GLU A 52 3.60 0.78 -7.39
N VAL A 53 3.50 1.00 -6.08
CA VAL A 53 2.30 0.74 -5.27
C VAL A 53 1.14 1.62 -5.74
N ALA A 54 1.36 2.93 -5.89
CA ALA A 54 0.32 3.85 -6.38
C ALA A 54 -0.17 3.44 -7.78
N VAL A 55 0.75 3.17 -8.71
CA VAL A 55 0.42 2.71 -10.07
C VAL A 55 -0.35 1.38 -10.01
N GLY A 56 0.00 0.47 -9.11
CA GLY A 56 -0.71 -0.79 -8.92
C GLY A 56 -2.15 -0.62 -8.49
N ILE A 57 -2.42 0.32 -7.61
CA ILE A 57 -3.78 0.68 -7.20
C ILE A 57 -4.55 1.26 -8.40
N GLU A 58 -3.95 2.19 -9.15
CA GLU A 58 -4.57 2.80 -10.34
C GLU A 58 -4.94 1.74 -11.39
N GLN A 59 -4.04 0.77 -11.63
CA GLN A 59 -4.26 -0.30 -12.59
C GLN A 59 -5.32 -1.30 -12.12
N TYR A 60 -5.30 -1.69 -10.84
CA TYR A 60 -6.22 -2.69 -10.31
C TYR A 60 -7.65 -2.14 -10.14
N PHE A 61 -7.77 -0.93 -9.62
CA PHE A 61 -9.07 -0.31 -9.35
C PHE A 61 -9.56 0.61 -10.47
N GLY A 62 -8.73 0.90 -11.48
CA GLY A 62 -9.08 1.78 -12.58
C GLY A 62 -9.28 3.24 -12.17
N ILE A 63 -8.70 3.65 -11.03
CA ILE A 63 -8.80 5.03 -10.51
C ILE A 63 -7.57 5.84 -10.90
N LYS A 64 -7.68 7.17 -10.88
CA LYS A 64 -6.53 8.08 -11.05
C LYS A 64 -6.13 8.72 -9.73
N ILE A 65 -4.95 8.40 -9.24
CA ILE A 65 -4.28 9.04 -8.09
C ILE A 65 -3.58 10.33 -8.57
N GLY A 66 -4.21 11.09 -9.47
CA GLY A 66 -3.61 12.29 -10.07
C GLY A 66 -3.58 13.53 -9.16
N LYS A 67 -4.03 13.42 -7.91
CA LYS A 67 -4.16 14.54 -6.96
C LYS A 67 -3.34 14.40 -5.69
N LEU A 68 -2.63 13.29 -5.48
CA LEU A 68 -1.76 13.19 -4.30
C LEU A 68 -0.44 13.88 -4.58
N THR A 69 -0.13 14.87 -3.77
CA THR A 69 1.24 15.38 -3.66
C THR A 69 2.13 14.26 -3.06
N ALA A 70 3.42 14.26 -3.40
CA ALA A 70 4.37 13.29 -2.87
C ALA A 70 4.39 13.27 -1.33
N ASP A 71 4.13 14.41 -0.70
CA ASP A 71 4.04 14.57 0.76
C ASP A 71 2.85 13.78 1.35
N ILE A 72 1.66 13.94 0.75
CA ILE A 72 0.46 13.19 1.15
C ILE A 72 0.63 11.70 0.82
N ALA A 73 1.26 11.36 -0.30
CA ALA A 73 1.56 9.97 -0.62
C ALA A 73 2.48 9.34 0.45
N ASN A 74 3.52 10.03 0.90
CA ASN A 74 4.37 9.52 1.97
C ASN A 74 3.61 9.29 3.28
N GLU A 75 2.71 10.19 3.67
CA GLU A 75 1.89 10.00 4.87
C GLU A 75 0.86 8.87 4.72
N LYS A 76 0.19 8.80 3.56
CA LYS A 76 -0.89 7.84 3.29
C LYS A 76 -0.40 6.45 2.93
N PHE A 77 0.86 6.30 2.53
CA PHE A 77 1.44 5.02 2.12
C PHE A 77 2.37 4.44 3.19
N LYS A 78 2.43 5.03 4.39
CA LYS A 78 3.33 4.62 5.47
C LYS A 78 3.20 3.13 5.87
N SER A 79 1.98 2.59 5.88
CA SER A 79 1.67 1.20 6.25
C SER A 79 0.55 0.60 5.38
N PRO A 80 0.43 -0.73 5.30
CA PRO A 80 -0.65 -1.38 4.54
C PRO A 80 -2.06 -0.94 4.97
N GLN A 81 -2.28 -0.66 6.26
CA GLN A 81 -3.54 -0.10 6.76
C GLN A 81 -3.83 1.28 6.20
N THR A 82 -2.84 2.18 6.19
CA THR A 82 -3.03 3.52 5.63
C THR A 82 -3.31 3.48 4.12
N ILE A 83 -2.66 2.56 3.39
CA ILE A 83 -2.92 2.34 1.97
C ILE A 83 -4.34 1.81 1.75
N ALA A 84 -4.75 0.79 2.50
CA ALA A 84 -6.11 0.24 2.41
C ALA A 84 -7.15 1.33 2.71
N ARG A 85 -6.92 2.16 3.74
CA ARG A 85 -7.80 3.27 4.07
C ARG A 85 -7.85 4.32 2.96
N PHE A 86 -6.71 4.60 2.35
CA PHE A 86 -6.61 5.52 1.22
C PHE A 86 -7.38 5.02 0.00
N ILE A 87 -7.30 3.72 -0.31
CA ILE A 87 -8.08 3.11 -1.39
C ILE A 87 -9.59 3.19 -1.10
N LEU A 88 -10.03 2.94 0.13
CA LEU A 88 -11.45 3.10 0.50
C LEU A 88 -11.95 4.53 0.27
N ASP A 89 -11.14 5.52 0.65
CA ASP A 89 -11.46 6.94 0.45
C ASP A 89 -11.63 7.26 -1.04
N LEU A 90 -10.72 6.76 -1.88
CA LEU A 90 -10.79 6.91 -3.33
C LEU A 90 -12.02 6.23 -3.96
N GLN A 91 -12.42 5.07 -3.41
CA GLN A 91 -13.61 4.36 -3.85
C GLN A 91 -14.91 4.96 -3.28
N ASN A 92 -14.82 6.03 -2.47
CA ASN A 92 -15.96 6.65 -1.80
C ASN A 92 -16.74 5.64 -0.93
N ILE A 93 -16.04 4.62 -0.42
CA ILE A 93 -16.62 3.60 0.45
C ILE A 93 -16.57 4.14 1.89
N PRO A 94 -17.72 4.36 2.55
CA PRO A 94 -17.71 4.78 3.94
C PRO A 94 -17.03 3.70 4.78
N ALA A 95 -16.06 4.11 5.58
CA ALA A 95 -15.48 3.24 6.59
C ALA A 95 -16.49 3.09 7.74
N VAL A 96 -17.33 2.06 7.60
CA VAL A 96 -18.32 1.69 8.62
C VAL A 96 -17.67 0.87 9.72
#